data_AF-A0A0F3QKF2-F1
#
_entry.id   AF-A0A0F3QKF2-F1
#
_cell.length_a   1.000
_cell.length_b   1.000
_cell.length_c   1.000
_cell.angle_alpha   90.00
_cell.angle_beta   90.00
_cell.angle_gamma   90.00
#
_symmetry.space_group_name_H-M   'P 1'
#
loop_
_entity.id
_entity.type
_entity.pdbx_description
1 polymer ?
#
loop_
_entity_poly.entity_id
_entity_poly.type
_entity_poly.pdbx_seq_one_letter_code
_entity_poly.pdbx_strand_id
1 'polypeptide(L)'
;MLDNTKLIDQSLIGTFQYFGLQEKQIDEAKYYLIYTGCNHPLWNMIVLPDIVTADQMNKMEEIFKTQKLPFAWWVDEKNLSSEMLKHFENGNYTSFGNVPGMVFELKDYHNQLDNQEVRVITEVEEFKTWIQALAQGFGFSNDVCDVYFDKLSKYIGNSKTFITLAAYDGDKIIATASIIFANGIAGFYNGSTLPEYRNRGISSSLYKARFKILKEMGVDKAVIQTSPMSTNLAQKLGFKKYTNYKIYCQIKN
;
A
#
# COMPACT_ATOMS: atom_id res chain seq x y z
N MET A 1 -3.45 -9.29 -22.99
CA MET A 1 -3.52 -9.24 -21.51
C MET A 1 -2.18 -8.74 -21.00
N LEU A 2 -2.15 -7.78 -20.07
CA LEU A 2 -0.91 -7.43 -19.40
C LEU A 2 -0.39 -8.65 -18.62
N ASP A 3 0.92 -8.85 -18.62
CA ASP A 3 1.59 -9.73 -17.67
C ASP A 3 1.25 -9.28 -16.23
N ASN A 4 0.96 -10.23 -15.34
CA ASN A 4 0.54 -9.95 -13.97
C ASN A 4 1.64 -9.24 -13.17
N THR A 5 2.92 -9.48 -13.48
CA THR A 5 4.05 -8.71 -12.90
C THR A 5 3.93 -7.23 -13.23
N LYS A 6 3.76 -6.91 -14.51
CA LYS A 6 3.59 -5.52 -14.97
C LYS A 6 2.30 -4.89 -14.43
N LEU A 7 1.23 -5.67 -14.31
CA LEU A 7 -0.03 -5.22 -13.69
C LEU A 7 0.19 -4.76 -12.25
N ILE A 8 0.97 -5.50 -11.46
CA ILE A 8 1.25 -5.16 -10.07
C ILE A 8 2.07 -3.87 -9.97
N ASP A 9 3.13 -3.73 -10.78
CA ASP A 9 3.95 -2.51 -10.82
C ASP A 9 3.10 -1.29 -11.20
N GLN A 10 2.25 -1.42 -12.22
CA GLN A 10 1.36 -0.33 -12.66
C GLN A 10 0.30 0.04 -11.62
N SER A 11 -0.19 -0.94 -10.85
CA SER A 11 -1.10 -0.68 -9.72
C SER A 11 -0.39 0.11 -8.62
N LEU A 12 0.84 -0.27 -8.28
CA LEU A 12 1.63 0.39 -7.24
C LEU A 12 1.99 1.82 -7.64
N ILE A 13 2.57 2.00 -8.84
CA ILE A 13 2.93 3.31 -9.41
C ILE A 13 1.69 4.21 -9.49
N GLY A 14 0.60 3.71 -10.08
CA GLY A 14 -0.63 4.48 -10.24
C GLY A 14 -1.25 4.89 -8.90
N THR A 15 -1.24 4.00 -7.91
CA THR A 15 -1.72 4.34 -6.55
C THR A 15 -0.86 5.42 -5.91
N PHE A 16 0.46 5.29 -6.04
CA PHE A 16 1.42 6.24 -5.48
C PHE A 16 1.37 7.62 -6.17
N GLN A 17 0.89 7.73 -7.40
CA GLN A 17 0.63 9.04 -8.04
C GLN A 17 -0.37 9.89 -7.24
N TYR A 18 -1.36 9.28 -6.56
CA TYR A 18 -2.25 10.02 -5.66
C TYR A 18 -1.51 10.62 -4.45
N PHE A 19 -0.36 10.05 -4.09
CA PHE A 19 0.52 10.53 -3.02
C PHE A 19 1.67 11.41 -3.53
N GLY A 20 1.65 11.82 -4.80
CA GLY A 20 2.64 12.73 -5.37
C GLY A 20 3.92 12.05 -5.86
N LEU A 21 3.84 10.78 -6.29
CA LEU A 21 4.93 10.08 -6.97
C LEU A 21 5.47 10.91 -8.16
N GLN A 22 6.78 11.02 -8.24
CA GLN A 22 7.51 11.68 -9.33
C GLN A 22 8.44 10.67 -10.00
N GLU A 23 8.44 10.60 -11.33
CA GLU A 23 9.49 9.89 -12.06
C GLU A 23 10.77 10.72 -12.03
N LYS A 24 11.90 10.06 -11.75
CA LYS A 24 13.23 10.64 -11.67
C LYS A 24 14.23 9.75 -12.38
N GLN A 25 15.40 10.31 -12.69
CA GLN A 25 16.48 9.61 -13.33
C GLN A 25 17.82 10.10 -12.79
N ILE A 26 18.77 9.19 -12.61
CA ILE A 26 20.15 9.51 -12.25
C ILE A 26 21.12 8.61 -13.00
N ASP A 27 22.05 9.20 -13.74
CA ASP A 27 23.05 8.45 -14.52
C ASP A 27 22.41 7.28 -15.30
N GLU A 28 21.34 7.58 -16.06
CA GLU A 28 20.49 6.64 -16.83
C GLU A 28 19.56 5.71 -16.05
N ALA A 29 19.80 5.48 -14.76
CA ALA A 29 18.92 4.67 -13.91
C ALA A 29 17.64 5.42 -13.57
N LYS A 30 16.49 4.80 -13.85
CA LYS A 30 15.17 5.34 -13.51
C LYS A 30 14.75 4.89 -12.13
N TYR A 31 13.99 5.76 -11.47
CA TYR A 31 13.32 5.45 -10.21
C TYR A 31 12.13 6.37 -10.03
N TYR A 32 11.28 6.04 -9.06
CA TYR A 32 10.23 6.94 -8.62
C TYR A 32 10.50 7.46 -7.21
N LEU A 33 10.06 8.69 -6.97
CA LEU A 33 10.25 9.40 -5.70
C LEU A 33 8.89 9.82 -5.14
N ILE A 34 8.61 9.44 -3.90
CA ILE A 34 7.57 10.08 -3.09
C ILE A 34 8.26 10.92 -2.03
N TYR A 35 7.85 12.19 -1.92
CA TYR A 35 8.29 13.10 -0.88
C TYR A 35 7.04 13.80 -0.33
N THR A 36 6.65 13.46 0.89
CA THR A 36 5.48 14.07 1.54
C THR A 36 5.86 15.07 2.62
N GLY A 37 7.11 15.03 3.12
CA GLY A 37 7.53 15.81 4.28
C GLY A 37 7.10 15.20 5.62
N CYS A 38 6.35 14.10 5.61
CA CYS A 38 5.92 13.39 6.81
C CYS A 38 7.12 12.76 7.52
N ASN A 39 7.08 12.71 8.85
CA ASN A 39 8.15 12.18 9.67
C ASN A 39 8.10 10.64 9.81
N HIS A 40 7.78 9.95 8.72
CA HIS A 40 7.63 8.49 8.68
C HIS A 40 8.24 7.91 7.40
N PRO A 41 9.10 6.87 7.48
CA PRO A 41 9.86 6.38 6.31
C PRO A 41 8.98 5.87 5.17
N LEU A 42 7.83 5.24 5.46
CA LEU A 42 6.90 4.77 4.41
C LEU A 42 6.11 5.91 3.71
N TRP A 43 6.33 7.18 4.06
CA TRP A 43 5.73 8.34 3.39
C TRP A 43 6.77 9.21 2.66
N ASN A 44 8.03 8.79 2.66
CA ASN A 44 9.11 9.37 1.86
C ASN A 44 9.89 8.20 1.23
N MET A 45 9.77 7.99 -0.06
CA MET A 45 10.19 6.72 -0.65
C MET A 45 10.95 6.86 -1.95
N ILE A 46 11.94 5.98 -2.13
CA ILE A 46 12.55 5.65 -3.41
C ILE A 46 11.91 4.34 -3.84
N VAL A 47 11.23 4.34 -4.98
CA VAL A 47 10.32 3.27 -5.40
C VAL A 47 10.74 2.73 -6.76
N LEU A 48 10.85 1.40 -6.83
CA LEU A 48 11.17 0.61 -8.03
C LEU A 48 12.34 1.19 -8.81
N PRO A 49 13.51 1.39 -8.17
CA PRO A 49 14.71 1.75 -8.92
C PRO A 49 15.08 0.60 -9.87
N ASP A 50 15.73 0.96 -10.96
CA ASP A 50 16.57 0.01 -11.71
C ASP A 50 17.71 -0.51 -10.81
N ILE A 51 18.50 -1.46 -11.31
CA ILE A 51 19.73 -1.86 -10.63
C ILE A 51 20.67 -0.63 -10.59
N VAL A 52 21.09 -0.24 -9.38
CA VAL A 52 21.90 0.96 -9.14
C VAL A 52 23.16 0.64 -8.35
N THR A 53 24.19 1.48 -8.52
CA THR A 53 25.42 1.46 -7.72
C THR A 53 25.24 2.15 -6.38
N ALA A 54 26.16 1.92 -5.43
CA ALA A 54 26.14 2.58 -4.13
C ALA A 54 26.24 4.12 -4.26
N ASP A 55 26.99 4.61 -5.25
CA ASP A 55 27.09 6.06 -5.53
C ASP A 55 25.74 6.64 -5.98
N GLN A 56 25.03 5.96 -6.86
CA GLN A 56 23.67 6.37 -7.27
C GLN A 56 22.71 6.33 -6.09
N MET A 57 22.77 5.29 -5.26
CA MET A 57 21.97 5.20 -4.04
C MET A 57 22.21 6.39 -3.11
N ASN A 58 23.48 6.70 -2.81
CA ASN A 58 23.83 7.85 -1.98
C ASN A 58 23.24 9.15 -2.53
N LYS A 59 23.38 9.42 -3.84
CA LYS A 59 22.81 10.61 -4.48
C LYS A 59 21.28 10.65 -4.40
N MET A 60 20.58 9.53 -4.58
CA MET A 60 19.12 9.47 -4.44
C MET A 60 18.66 9.78 -3.01
N GLU A 61 19.43 9.36 -2.01
CA GLU A 61 19.12 9.55 -0.59
C GLU A 61 19.37 10.99 -0.10
N GLU A 62 20.26 11.75 -0.76
CA GLU A 62 20.65 13.10 -0.34
C GLU A 62 19.47 14.05 -0.17
N ILE A 63 18.42 13.88 -0.97
CA ILE A 63 17.20 14.71 -0.87
C ILE A 63 16.54 14.58 0.51
N PHE A 64 16.53 13.37 1.09
CA PHE A 64 15.93 13.11 2.38
C PHE A 64 16.90 13.45 3.52
N LYS A 65 18.19 13.15 3.35
CA LYS A 65 19.24 13.48 4.32
C LYS A 65 19.34 14.99 4.55
N THR A 66 19.34 15.79 3.48
CA THR A 66 19.38 17.26 3.56
C THR A 66 18.18 17.82 4.34
N GLN A 67 17.01 17.20 4.19
CA GLN A 67 15.77 17.60 4.84
C GLN A 67 15.56 16.92 6.20
N LYS A 68 16.49 16.06 6.63
CA LYS A 68 16.42 15.24 7.86
C LYS A 68 15.13 14.42 7.97
N LEU A 69 14.63 13.94 6.85
CA LEU A 69 13.43 13.11 6.79
C LEU A 69 13.78 11.62 6.77
N PRO A 70 13.09 10.78 7.55
CA PRO A 70 13.22 9.35 7.39
C PRO A 70 12.61 8.92 6.04
N PHE A 71 13.21 7.93 5.39
CA PHE A 71 12.72 7.42 4.11
C PHE A 71 12.83 5.89 4.03
N ALA A 72 12.17 5.31 3.04
CA ALA A 72 12.27 3.88 2.73
C ALA A 72 12.58 3.63 1.26
N TRP A 73 13.33 2.57 1.00
CA TRP A 73 13.47 1.99 -0.34
C TRP A 73 12.41 0.91 -0.55
N TRP A 74 11.71 0.95 -1.67
CA TRP A 74 10.87 -0.14 -2.18
C TRP A 74 11.52 -0.69 -3.44
N VAL A 75 12.10 -1.88 -3.34
CA VAL A 75 12.87 -2.49 -4.43
C VAL A 75 12.21 -3.79 -4.87
N ASP A 76 12.06 -4.01 -6.17
CA ASP A 76 11.72 -5.32 -6.70
C ASP A 76 12.89 -6.28 -6.46
N GLU A 77 12.64 -7.46 -5.90
CA GLU A 77 13.71 -8.42 -5.60
C GLU A 77 14.57 -8.77 -6.82
N LYS A 78 14.00 -8.71 -8.03
CA LYS A 78 14.73 -8.97 -9.28
C LYS A 78 15.78 -7.90 -9.60
N ASN A 79 15.63 -6.70 -9.03
CA ASN A 79 16.52 -5.56 -9.22
C ASN A 79 17.50 -5.37 -8.05
N LEU A 80 17.58 -6.31 -7.09
CA LEU A 80 18.54 -6.25 -6.00
C LEU A 80 19.89 -6.84 -6.40
N SER A 81 20.87 -5.97 -6.67
CA SER A 81 22.27 -6.37 -6.86
C SER A 81 22.95 -6.67 -5.51
N SER A 82 24.07 -7.40 -5.57
CA SER A 82 24.91 -7.64 -4.39
C SER A 82 25.47 -6.35 -3.77
N GLU A 83 25.65 -5.30 -4.58
CA GLU A 83 26.10 -3.99 -4.12
C GLU A 83 25.00 -3.26 -3.34
N MET A 84 23.77 -3.26 -3.86
CA MET A 84 22.61 -2.69 -3.16
C MET A 84 22.34 -3.41 -1.84
N LEU A 85 22.45 -4.75 -1.82
CA LEU A 85 22.28 -5.53 -0.59
C LEU A 85 23.30 -5.13 0.48
N LYS A 86 24.59 -4.99 0.11
CA LYS A 86 25.62 -4.51 1.04
C LYS A 86 25.33 -3.10 1.55
N HIS A 87 24.78 -2.23 0.72
CA HIS A 87 24.39 -0.88 1.13
C HIS A 87 23.27 -0.90 2.19
N PHE A 88 22.30 -1.81 2.07
CA PHE A 88 21.24 -1.97 3.07
C PHE A 88 21.69 -2.70 4.34
N GLU A 89 22.71 -3.56 4.26
CA GLU A 89 23.22 -4.35 5.39
C GLU A 89 24.26 -3.59 6.24
N ASN A 90 24.56 -2.33 5.92
CA ASN A 90 25.57 -1.52 6.61
C ASN A 90 25.16 -1.01 8.01
N GLY A 91 23.99 -1.41 8.52
CA GLY A 91 23.49 -1.02 9.84
C GLY A 91 22.68 0.28 9.87
N ASN A 92 22.52 0.99 8.75
CA ASN A 92 21.69 2.20 8.66
C ASN A 92 20.24 1.92 8.26
N TYR A 93 19.88 0.67 7.99
CA TYR A 93 18.57 0.26 7.52
C TYR A 93 18.00 -0.90 8.32
N THR A 94 16.68 -0.88 8.49
CA THR A 94 15.89 -2.02 8.97
C THR A 94 15.06 -2.57 7.82
N SER A 95 15.13 -3.88 7.62
CA SER A 95 14.25 -4.57 6.66
C SER A 95 12.84 -4.71 7.24
N PHE A 96 11.84 -4.19 6.53
CA PHE A 96 10.43 -4.47 6.83
C PHE A 96 10.02 -5.89 6.37
N GLY A 97 10.82 -6.51 5.50
CA GLY A 97 10.63 -7.87 5.01
C GLY A 97 10.05 -7.95 3.60
N ASN A 98 9.46 -9.11 3.29
CA ASN A 98 8.86 -9.40 2.00
C ASN A 98 7.48 -8.74 1.88
N VAL A 99 7.26 -8.04 0.77
CA VAL A 99 5.96 -7.50 0.38
C VAL A 99 5.56 -8.10 -0.96
N PRO A 100 4.95 -9.31 -0.97
CA PRO A 100 4.59 -9.95 -2.21
C PRO A 100 3.50 -9.18 -2.95
N GLY A 101 3.71 -9.01 -4.25
CA GLY A 101 2.68 -8.53 -5.17
C GLY A 101 1.85 -9.71 -5.65
N MET A 102 0.53 -9.60 -5.50
CA MET A 102 -0.39 -10.70 -5.77
C MET A 102 -1.61 -10.23 -6.56
N VAL A 103 -2.17 -11.15 -7.34
CA VAL A 103 -3.37 -10.93 -8.15
C VAL A 103 -4.43 -11.95 -7.79
N PHE A 104 -5.68 -11.49 -7.71
CA PHE A 104 -6.87 -12.32 -7.61
C PHE A 104 -7.72 -12.17 -8.87
N GLU A 105 -8.20 -13.28 -9.43
CA GLU A 105 -9.08 -13.32 -10.61
C GLU A 105 -10.54 -13.34 -10.13
N LEU A 106 -11.33 -12.30 -10.39
CA LEU A 106 -12.69 -12.15 -9.83
C LEU A 106 -13.67 -13.24 -10.31
N LYS A 107 -13.38 -13.91 -11.42
CA LYS A 107 -14.13 -15.11 -11.86
C LYS A 107 -14.10 -16.24 -10.82
N ASP A 108 -13.05 -16.31 -10.00
CA ASP A 108 -12.87 -17.33 -8.96
C ASP A 108 -13.59 -16.93 -7.66
N TYR A 109 -14.14 -15.71 -7.57
CA TYR A 109 -14.91 -15.28 -6.40
C TYR A 109 -16.36 -15.75 -6.48
N HIS A 110 -16.76 -16.50 -5.46
CA HIS A 110 -18.14 -16.89 -5.21
C HIS A 110 -18.68 -16.10 -4.02
N ASN A 111 -19.89 -15.53 -4.16
CA ASN A 111 -20.52 -14.77 -3.09
C ASN A 111 -20.70 -15.66 -1.86
N GLN A 112 -20.24 -15.17 -0.71
CA GLN A 112 -20.39 -15.83 0.58
C GLN A 112 -21.14 -14.89 1.53
N LEU A 113 -22.02 -15.45 2.35
CA LEU A 113 -22.64 -14.72 3.44
C LEU A 113 -21.55 -14.29 4.44
N ASP A 114 -21.63 -13.05 4.89
CA ASP A 114 -20.79 -12.50 5.93
C ASP A 114 -21.67 -11.71 6.89
N ASN A 115 -21.51 -11.97 8.19
CA ASN A 115 -22.32 -11.34 9.23
C ASN A 115 -21.67 -10.07 9.78
N GLN A 116 -20.43 -9.77 9.38
CA GLN A 116 -19.77 -8.55 9.80
C GLN A 116 -20.40 -7.36 9.08
N GLU A 117 -20.79 -6.36 9.86
CA GLU A 117 -21.26 -5.09 9.30
C GLU A 117 -20.08 -4.35 8.67
N VAL A 118 -20.09 -4.29 7.33
CA VAL A 118 -19.14 -3.53 6.51
C VAL A 118 -19.91 -2.52 5.70
N ARG A 119 -19.50 -1.25 5.77
CA ARG A 119 -20.15 -0.13 5.05
C ARG A 119 -19.13 0.59 4.16
N VAL A 120 -19.63 1.16 3.07
CA VAL A 120 -18.87 2.10 2.23
C VAL A 120 -19.00 3.49 2.83
N ILE A 121 -17.88 4.21 2.93
CA ILE A 121 -17.84 5.58 3.44
C ILE A 121 -17.85 6.55 2.27
N THR A 122 -18.85 7.44 2.24
CA THR A 122 -19.01 8.47 1.19
C THR A 122 -18.97 9.89 1.73
N GLU A 123 -18.89 10.06 3.06
CA GLU A 123 -18.86 11.36 3.71
C GLU A 123 -17.47 11.70 4.24
N VAL A 124 -17.02 12.94 4.01
CA VAL A 124 -15.68 13.39 4.39
C VAL A 124 -15.48 13.40 5.92
N GLU A 125 -16.52 13.69 6.70
CA GLU A 125 -16.42 13.67 8.16
C GLU A 125 -16.23 12.26 8.70
N GLU A 126 -16.92 11.27 8.14
CA GLU A 126 -16.68 9.86 8.49
C GLU A 126 -15.32 9.36 7.97
N PHE A 127 -14.83 9.90 6.85
CA PHE A 127 -13.48 9.61 6.40
C PHE A 127 -12.40 10.07 7.41
N LYS A 128 -12.60 11.18 8.13
CA LYS A 128 -11.67 11.60 9.20
C LYS A 128 -11.59 10.56 10.31
N THR A 129 -12.72 10.01 10.76
CA THR A 129 -12.74 8.97 11.79
C THR A 129 -12.13 7.66 11.27
N TRP A 130 -12.33 7.36 9.99
CA TRP A 130 -11.69 6.23 9.31
C TRP A 130 -10.16 6.36 9.29
N ILE A 131 -9.62 7.54 8.99
CA ILE A 131 -8.16 7.79 9.00
C ILE A 131 -7.60 7.57 10.42
N GLN A 132 -8.31 8.02 11.45
CA GLN A 132 -7.89 7.82 12.84
C GLN A 132 -7.83 6.32 13.20
N ALA A 133 -8.84 5.54 12.81
CA ALA A 133 -8.86 4.09 13.01
C ALA A 133 -7.75 3.38 12.21
N LEU A 134 -7.47 3.83 10.98
CA LEU A 134 -6.37 3.34 10.15
C LEU A 134 -5.02 3.58 10.86
N ALA A 135 -4.77 4.81 11.30
CA ALA A 135 -3.55 5.21 11.97
C ALA A 135 -3.36 4.45 13.29
N GLN A 136 -4.40 4.32 14.10
CA GLN A 136 -4.35 3.51 15.33
C GLN A 136 -4.05 2.03 15.03
N GLY A 137 -4.67 1.44 14.00
CA GLY A 137 -4.46 0.05 13.65
C GLY A 137 -3.03 -0.25 13.17
N PHE A 138 -2.37 0.73 12.55
CA PHE A 138 -0.96 0.64 12.12
C PHE A 138 0.06 1.22 13.10
N GLY A 139 -0.38 1.97 14.12
CA GLY A 139 0.50 2.70 15.03
C GLY A 139 1.16 3.93 14.40
N PHE A 140 0.50 4.57 13.41
CA PHE A 140 1.00 5.80 12.79
C PHE A 140 0.74 7.03 13.65
N SER A 141 1.59 8.04 13.47
CA SER A 141 1.45 9.38 14.05
C SER A 141 0.44 10.24 13.28
N ASN A 142 0.00 11.34 13.88
CA ASN A 142 -1.04 12.21 13.31
C ASN A 142 -0.62 12.88 11.99
N ASP A 143 0.66 13.13 11.76
CA ASP A 143 1.15 13.70 10.49
C ASP A 143 0.90 12.76 9.29
N VAL A 144 0.88 11.44 9.52
CA VAL A 144 0.45 10.48 8.49
C VAL A 144 -1.04 10.67 8.17
N CYS A 145 -1.87 10.92 9.19
CA CYS A 145 -3.30 11.18 9.00
C CYS A 145 -3.54 12.40 8.11
N ASP A 146 -2.78 13.48 8.32
CA ASP A 146 -2.88 14.70 7.52
C ASP A 146 -2.56 14.42 6.05
N VAL A 147 -1.52 13.62 5.77
CA VAL A 147 -1.21 13.21 4.39
C VAL A 147 -2.36 12.43 3.75
N TYR A 148 -2.97 11.48 4.46
CA TYR A 148 -4.13 10.74 3.94
C TYR A 148 -5.30 11.68 3.63
N PHE A 149 -5.60 12.59 4.55
CA PHE A 149 -6.69 13.53 4.40
C PHE A 149 -6.45 14.44 3.19
N ASP A 150 -5.29 15.07 3.10
CA ASP A 150 -4.94 16.00 2.02
C ASP A 150 -4.93 15.34 0.64
N LYS A 151 -4.42 14.10 0.55
CA LYS A 151 -4.27 13.41 -0.73
C LYS A 151 -5.57 12.75 -1.20
N LEU A 152 -6.39 12.23 -0.29
CA LEU A 152 -7.51 11.36 -0.66
C LEU A 152 -8.92 11.89 -0.36
N SER A 153 -9.08 12.89 0.51
CA SER A 153 -10.42 13.41 0.90
C SER A 153 -11.27 13.85 -0.28
N LYS A 154 -10.66 14.49 -1.29
CA LYS A 154 -11.33 14.94 -2.52
C LYS A 154 -11.90 13.82 -3.40
N TYR A 155 -11.50 12.57 -3.15
CA TYR A 155 -12.00 11.40 -3.88
C TYR A 155 -13.07 10.62 -3.11
N ILE A 156 -13.40 11.04 -1.88
CA ILE A 156 -14.48 10.43 -1.11
C ILE A 156 -15.80 10.61 -1.87
N GLY A 157 -16.55 9.51 -2.00
CA GLY A 157 -17.75 9.44 -2.85
C GLY A 157 -17.48 9.21 -4.34
N ASN A 158 -16.23 9.32 -4.82
CA ASN A 158 -15.88 9.03 -6.21
C ASN A 158 -15.44 7.57 -6.39
N SER A 159 -16.43 6.71 -6.65
CA SER A 159 -16.23 5.27 -6.85
C SER A 159 -15.37 4.88 -8.06
N LYS A 160 -15.06 5.82 -8.97
CA LYS A 160 -14.13 5.59 -10.10
C LYS A 160 -12.66 5.72 -9.69
N THR A 161 -12.37 6.25 -8.51
CA THR A 161 -11.01 6.52 -8.05
C THR A 161 -10.74 5.87 -6.70
N PHE A 162 -11.64 6.08 -5.73
CA PHE A 162 -11.40 5.67 -4.35
C PHE A 162 -12.70 5.20 -3.69
N ILE A 163 -12.71 3.95 -3.23
CA ILE A 163 -13.81 3.38 -2.45
C ILE A 163 -13.26 3.05 -1.07
N THR A 164 -13.80 3.71 -0.05
CA THR A 164 -13.42 3.52 1.35
C THR A 164 -14.42 2.60 2.02
N LEU A 165 -13.95 1.63 2.79
CA LEU A 165 -14.78 0.70 3.55
C LEU A 165 -14.35 0.66 5.01
N ALA A 166 -15.32 0.49 5.90
CA ALA A 166 -15.09 0.22 7.31
C ALA A 166 -15.93 -0.97 7.78
N ALA A 167 -15.38 -1.72 8.73
CA ALA A 167 -16.17 -2.61 9.57
C ALA A 167 -16.51 -1.90 10.88
N TYR A 168 -17.73 -2.14 11.40
CA TYR A 168 -18.27 -1.46 12.57
C TYR A 168 -18.54 -2.42 13.74
N ASP A 169 -18.43 -1.88 14.95
CA ASP A 169 -18.98 -2.42 16.20
C ASP A 169 -19.86 -1.32 16.81
N GLY A 170 -21.17 -1.38 16.54
CA GLY A 170 -22.07 -0.25 16.76
C GLY A 170 -21.70 0.95 15.89
N ASP A 171 -21.39 2.08 16.52
CA ASP A 171 -20.97 3.31 15.83
C ASP A 171 -19.44 3.46 15.70
N LYS A 172 -18.67 2.50 16.24
CA LYS A 172 -17.20 2.56 16.21
C LYS A 172 -16.66 1.85 14.95
N ILE A 173 -15.80 2.53 14.20
CA ILE A 173 -14.98 1.90 13.16
C ILE A 173 -13.90 1.02 13.82
N ILE A 174 -13.91 -0.28 13.54
CA ILE A 174 -12.99 -1.26 14.14
C ILE A 174 -11.97 -1.81 13.15
N ALA A 175 -12.22 -1.64 11.86
CA ALA A 175 -11.30 -2.02 10.80
C ALA A 175 -11.55 -1.18 9.56
N THR A 176 -10.50 -0.99 8.78
CA THR A 176 -10.49 -0.15 7.59
C THR A 176 -10.02 -0.96 6.38
N ALA A 177 -10.52 -0.59 5.20
CA ALA A 177 -10.02 -1.06 3.92
C ALA A 177 -10.39 -0.06 2.83
N SER A 178 -9.73 -0.17 1.69
CA SER A 178 -10.10 0.60 0.51
C SER A 178 -9.81 -0.15 -0.78
N ILE A 179 -10.44 0.35 -1.85
CA ILE A 179 -10.09 0.06 -3.24
C ILE A 179 -9.61 1.38 -3.84
N ILE A 180 -8.40 1.38 -4.40
CA ILE A 180 -7.87 2.50 -5.19
C ILE A 180 -7.80 2.03 -6.63
N PHE A 181 -8.43 2.79 -7.53
CA PHE A 181 -8.37 2.54 -8.96
C PHE A 181 -7.33 3.44 -9.58
N ALA A 182 -6.29 2.86 -10.17
CA ALA A 182 -5.26 3.61 -10.90
C ALA A 182 -4.83 2.83 -12.14
N ASN A 183 -4.57 3.53 -13.24
CA ASN A 183 -4.21 2.90 -14.52
C ASN A 183 -5.23 1.83 -15.00
N GLY A 184 -6.50 1.97 -14.61
CA GLY A 184 -7.55 0.97 -14.89
C GLY A 184 -7.48 -0.30 -14.03
N ILE A 185 -6.67 -0.30 -12.97
CA ILE A 185 -6.40 -1.45 -12.12
C ILE A 185 -7.00 -1.21 -10.74
N ALA A 186 -7.71 -2.21 -10.20
CA ALA A 186 -8.25 -2.16 -8.85
C ALA A 186 -7.24 -2.71 -7.84
N GLY A 187 -6.64 -1.82 -7.04
CA GLY A 187 -5.75 -2.19 -5.96
C GLY A 187 -6.44 -2.16 -4.60
N PHE A 188 -6.18 -3.15 -3.76
CA PHE A 188 -6.71 -3.24 -2.41
C PHE A 188 -5.69 -2.70 -1.41
N TYR A 189 -6.03 -1.59 -0.76
CA TYR A 189 -5.14 -0.85 0.13
C TYR A 189 -5.77 -0.57 1.50
N ASN A 190 -4.96 -0.06 2.41
CA ASN A 190 -5.39 0.48 3.71
C ASN A 190 -6.15 -0.53 4.58
N GLY A 191 -5.79 -1.82 4.46
CA GLY A 191 -6.37 -2.90 5.26
C GLY A 191 -5.77 -2.90 6.67
N SER A 192 -6.56 -2.49 7.67
CA SER A 192 -6.13 -2.51 9.07
C SER A 192 -7.28 -2.94 9.99
N THR A 193 -6.94 -3.52 11.13
CA THR A 193 -7.90 -3.89 12.17
C THR A 193 -7.33 -3.49 13.51
N LEU A 194 -8.14 -2.79 14.31
CA LEU A 194 -7.77 -2.35 15.65
C LEU A 194 -7.29 -3.55 16.48
N PRO A 195 -6.21 -3.42 17.27
CA PRO A 195 -5.58 -4.54 17.97
C PRO A 195 -6.55 -5.42 18.77
N GLU A 196 -7.49 -4.81 19.47
CA GLU A 196 -8.48 -5.48 20.32
C GLU A 196 -9.56 -6.27 19.55
N TYR A 197 -9.67 -6.06 18.24
CA TYR A 197 -10.62 -6.73 17.34
C TYR A 197 -9.98 -7.77 16.41
N ARG A 198 -8.66 -7.98 16.50
CA ARG A 198 -7.94 -8.95 15.64
C ARG A 198 -8.37 -10.39 15.92
N ASN A 199 -8.07 -11.29 14.98
CA ASN A 199 -8.39 -12.72 15.03
C ASN A 199 -9.89 -13.07 15.09
N ARG A 200 -10.77 -12.14 14.64
CA ARG A 200 -12.22 -12.34 14.57
C ARG A 200 -12.78 -12.48 13.15
N GLY A 201 -11.91 -12.64 12.15
CA GLY A 201 -12.32 -12.76 10.74
C GLY A 201 -12.65 -11.45 10.02
N ILE A 202 -12.60 -10.30 10.70
CA ILE A 202 -12.98 -8.98 10.14
C ILE A 202 -12.22 -8.62 8.86
N SER A 203 -10.91 -8.88 8.80
CA SER A 203 -10.13 -8.60 7.60
C SER A 203 -10.61 -9.43 6.40
N SER A 204 -11.04 -10.67 6.63
CA SER A 204 -11.64 -11.52 5.60
C SER A 204 -12.97 -10.94 5.10
N SER A 205 -13.80 -10.42 6.00
CA SER A 205 -15.05 -9.75 5.66
C SER A 205 -14.81 -8.52 4.78
N LEU A 206 -13.78 -7.72 5.09
CA LEU A 206 -13.38 -6.57 4.26
C LEU A 206 -12.84 -6.98 2.88
N TYR A 207 -12.15 -8.12 2.75
CA TYR A 207 -11.78 -8.66 1.43
C TYR A 207 -13.02 -9.05 0.61
N LYS A 208 -13.93 -9.82 1.20
CA LYS A 208 -15.17 -10.25 0.54
C LYS A 208 -16.04 -9.08 0.10
N ALA A 209 -16.18 -8.06 0.95
CA ALA A 209 -16.92 -6.84 0.61
C ALA A 209 -16.32 -6.14 -0.61
N ARG A 210 -14.98 -6.01 -0.67
CA ARG A 210 -14.30 -5.42 -1.82
C ARG A 210 -14.42 -6.29 -3.08
N PHE A 211 -14.33 -7.62 -2.96
CA PHE A 211 -14.54 -8.52 -4.10
C PHE A 211 -15.97 -8.43 -4.66
N LYS A 212 -16.97 -8.35 -3.78
CA LYS A 212 -18.37 -8.15 -4.18
C LYS A 212 -18.53 -6.86 -4.98
N ILE A 213 -17.99 -5.74 -4.48
CA ILE A 213 -18.01 -4.45 -5.19
C ILE A 213 -17.36 -4.56 -6.56
N LEU A 214 -16.13 -5.13 -6.64
CA LEU A 214 -15.44 -5.28 -7.92
C LEU A 214 -16.22 -6.14 -8.92
N LYS A 215 -16.85 -7.22 -8.46
CA LYS A 215 -17.68 -8.09 -9.30
C LYS A 215 -18.91 -7.38 -9.85
N GLU A 216 -19.59 -6.60 -9.00
CA GLU A 216 -20.74 -5.77 -9.40
C GLU A 216 -20.33 -4.67 -10.41
N MET A 217 -19.10 -4.17 -10.32
CA MET A 217 -18.51 -3.22 -11.27
C MET A 217 -17.98 -3.87 -12.57
N GLY A 218 -18.02 -5.20 -12.69
CA GLY A 218 -17.50 -5.91 -13.86
C GLY A 218 -15.97 -5.89 -13.97
N VAL A 219 -15.26 -5.76 -12.84
CA VAL A 219 -13.79 -5.77 -12.80
C VAL A 219 -13.27 -7.20 -12.76
N ASP A 220 -12.31 -7.52 -13.63
CA ASP A 220 -11.77 -8.88 -13.78
C ASP A 220 -10.76 -9.28 -12.71
N LYS A 221 -9.95 -8.32 -12.22
CA LYS A 221 -8.81 -8.60 -11.35
C LYS A 221 -8.67 -7.60 -10.21
N ALA A 222 -8.24 -8.09 -9.05
CA ALA A 222 -7.80 -7.29 -7.92
C ALA A 222 -6.30 -7.48 -7.67
N VAL A 223 -5.61 -6.41 -7.31
CA VAL A 223 -4.16 -6.41 -7.03
C VAL A 223 -3.92 -6.04 -5.57
N ILE A 224 -2.92 -6.67 -4.94
CA ILE A 224 -2.41 -6.30 -3.62
C ILE A 224 -0.88 -6.28 -3.61
N GLN A 225 -0.32 -5.44 -2.75
CA GLN A 225 1.00 -5.61 -2.15
C GLN A 225 0.75 -5.88 -0.66
N THR A 226 1.08 -7.09 -0.20
CA THR A 226 0.66 -7.54 1.13
C THR A 226 1.81 -7.53 2.13
N SER A 227 1.52 -7.18 3.39
CA SER A 227 2.51 -7.27 4.45
C SER A 227 2.82 -8.74 4.80
N PRO A 228 3.94 -9.02 5.49
CA PRO A 228 4.22 -10.38 5.98
C PRO A 228 3.06 -10.97 6.79
N MET A 229 2.41 -10.15 7.62
CA MET A 229 1.27 -10.56 8.46
C MET A 229 0.02 -10.94 7.66
N SER A 230 -0.20 -10.32 6.50
CA SER A 230 -1.42 -10.50 5.69
C SER A 230 -1.25 -11.49 4.52
N THR A 231 -0.03 -11.95 4.27
CA THR A 231 0.29 -12.83 3.11
C THR A 231 -0.48 -14.14 3.16
N ASN A 232 -0.47 -14.84 4.30
CA ASN A 232 -1.15 -16.12 4.46
C ASN A 232 -2.67 -16.00 4.28
N LEU A 233 -3.27 -14.90 4.75
CA LEU A 233 -4.70 -14.67 4.58
C LEU A 233 -5.03 -14.43 3.10
N ALA A 234 -4.27 -13.58 2.40
CA ALA A 234 -4.48 -13.32 0.98
C ALA A 234 -4.39 -14.60 0.14
N GLN A 235 -3.39 -15.45 0.39
CA GLN A 235 -3.25 -16.74 -0.28
C GLN A 235 -4.44 -17.67 -0.02
N LYS A 236 -4.90 -17.77 1.23
CA LYS A 236 -6.10 -18.56 1.59
C LYS A 236 -7.36 -18.05 0.89
N LEU A 237 -7.45 -16.75 0.65
CA LEU A 237 -8.54 -16.13 -0.09
C LEU A 237 -8.43 -16.34 -1.61
N GLY A 238 -7.30 -16.86 -2.12
CA GLY A 238 -7.10 -17.21 -3.52
C GLY A 238 -6.19 -16.26 -4.31
N PHE A 239 -5.58 -15.26 -3.67
CA PHE A 239 -4.56 -14.44 -4.33
C PHE A 239 -3.34 -15.28 -4.70
N LYS A 240 -2.79 -15.06 -5.89
CA LYS A 240 -1.56 -15.71 -6.37
C LYS A 240 -0.41 -14.70 -6.44
N LYS A 241 0.76 -15.07 -5.93
CA LYS A 241 1.96 -14.23 -5.93
C LYS A 241 2.60 -14.24 -7.33
N TYR A 242 3.02 -13.07 -7.80
CA TYR A 242 3.78 -12.91 -9.05
C TYR A 242 5.05 -12.08 -8.87
N THR A 243 5.08 -11.16 -7.91
CA THR A 243 6.28 -10.36 -7.60
C THR A 243 6.58 -10.38 -6.10
N ASN A 244 7.75 -9.89 -5.74
CA ASN A 244 8.14 -9.69 -4.35
C ASN A 244 8.95 -8.40 -4.23
N TYR A 245 8.42 -7.46 -3.44
CA TYR A 245 9.16 -6.26 -3.10
C TYR A 245 9.87 -6.44 -1.76
N LYS A 246 11.02 -5.79 -1.62
CA LYS A 246 11.73 -5.61 -0.36
C LYS A 246 11.61 -4.16 0.04
N ILE A 247 11.30 -3.93 1.32
CA ILE A 247 11.28 -2.59 1.88
C ILE A 247 12.39 -2.45 2.91
N TYR A 248 13.24 -1.44 2.72
CA TYR A 248 14.33 -1.08 3.63
C TYR A 248 14.07 0.32 4.17
N CYS A 249 13.75 0.42 5.45
CA CYS A 249 13.51 1.70 6.13
C CYS A 249 14.81 2.22 6.71
N GLN A 250 15.15 3.46 6.42
CA GLN A 250 16.30 4.11 7.06
C GLN A 250 16.06 4.21 8.57
N ILE A 251 17.06 3.83 9.36
CA ILE A 251 17.07 4.03 10.80
C ILE A 251 17.35 5.51 11.06
N LYS A 252 16.52 6.14 11.90
CA LYS A 252 16.83 7.49 12.39
C LYS A 252 18.04 7.40 13.32
N ASN A 253 19.12 8.06 12.91
CA ASN A 253 20.23 8.41 13.80
C ASN A 253 19.90 9.67 14.60
#